data_AF-A0A9D1GFH5-F1
#
_entry.id   AF-A0A9D1GFH5-F1
#
_cell.length_a   1.000
_cell.length_b   1.000
_cell.length_c   1.000
_cell.angle_alpha   90.00
_cell.angle_beta   90.00
_cell.angle_gamma   90.00
#
_symmetry.space_group_name_H-M   'P 1'
#
loop_
_entity.id
_entity.type
_entity.pdbx_description
1 polymer ?
#
loop_
_entity_poly.entity_id
_entity_poly.type
_entity_poly.pdbx_seq_one_letter_code
_entity_poly.pdbx_strand_id
1 'polypeptide(L)'
;PPFIGILFVLSLLWIFTEIMYNHKMLEKAEEHRVPQVISRIDMPSILFFLGILMAVAVLQSTGILGSVAGWLDKEVHNVYIINIVLGVLSSIVDNVPLVAAAMGMYPIADPGTAGYMANFIQDGIFWEFLSYCAGVGGSILIIGSAAGVVAMGLEKINFGWYLKNISLLALIGYLAGAGVYILEAIYLKPLIESTL
;
A
#
# COMPACT_ATOMS: atom_id res chain seq x y z
N PRO A 1 -13.37 -9.83 -1.73
CA PRO A 1 -12.02 -9.49 -2.21
C PRO A 1 -11.95 -8.06 -2.79
N PRO A 2 -10.85 -7.32 -2.58
CA PRO A 2 -10.72 -5.93 -3.02
C PRO A 2 -10.97 -5.70 -4.52
N PHE A 3 -10.54 -6.63 -5.38
CA PHE A 3 -10.76 -6.53 -6.83
C PHE A 3 -12.24 -6.51 -7.22
N ILE A 4 -13.11 -7.22 -6.49
CA ILE A 4 -14.57 -7.22 -6.75
C ILE A 4 -15.14 -5.83 -6.49
N GLY A 5 -14.66 -5.14 -5.44
CA GLY A 5 -15.05 -3.77 -5.14
C GLY A 5 -14.67 -2.80 -6.27
N ILE A 6 -13.45 -2.93 -6.80
CA ILE A 6 -12.98 -2.12 -7.95
C ILE A 6 -13.86 -2.38 -9.18
N LEU A 7 -14.15 -3.64 -9.50
CA LEU A 7 -15.01 -4.01 -10.63
C LEU A 7 -16.45 -3.51 -10.46
N PHE A 8 -16.96 -3.50 -9.23
CA PHE A 8 -18.28 -2.97 -8.92
C PHE A 8 -18.34 -1.45 -9.13
N VAL A 9 -17.36 -0.70 -8.62
CA VAL A 9 -17.25 0.74 -8.86
C VAL A 9 -17.13 1.06 -10.35
N LEU A 10 -16.32 0.29 -11.10
CA LEU A 10 -16.21 0.41 -12.55
C LEU A 10 -17.56 0.20 -13.24
N SER A 11 -18.32 -0.80 -12.80
CA SER A 11 -19.66 -1.08 -13.33
C SER A 11 -20.64 0.07 -13.07
N LEU A 12 -20.62 0.66 -11.87
CA LEU A 12 -21.45 1.82 -11.53
C LEU A 12 -21.08 3.05 -12.37
N LEU A 13 -19.78 3.35 -12.50
CA LEU A 13 -19.30 4.44 -13.36
C LEU A 13 -19.73 4.24 -14.81
N TRP A 14 -19.68 3.00 -15.30
CA TRP A 14 -20.12 2.68 -16.65
C TRP A 14 -21.61 2.98 -16.83
N ILE A 15 -22.48 2.47 -15.94
CA ILE A 15 -23.92 2.75 -16.00
C ILE A 15 -24.19 4.26 -15.97
N PHE A 16 -23.54 4.98 -15.05
CA PHE A 16 -23.70 6.43 -14.92
C PHE A 16 -23.29 7.19 -16.19
N THR A 17 -22.12 6.87 -16.75
CA THR A 17 -21.65 7.51 -17.99
C THR A 17 -22.58 7.21 -19.17
N GLU A 18 -23.07 5.98 -19.30
CA GLU A 18 -24.00 5.60 -20.37
C GLU A 18 -25.34 6.36 -20.25
N ILE A 19 -25.88 6.53 -19.03
CA ILE A 19 -27.08 7.34 -18.79
C ILE A 19 -26.84 8.81 -19.18
N MET A 20 -25.71 9.38 -18.77
CA MET A 20 -25.37 10.78 -19.05
C MET A 20 -25.20 11.05 -20.55
N TYR A 21 -24.49 10.18 -21.28
CA TYR A 21 -24.29 10.31 -22.72
C TYR A 21 -25.58 10.11 -23.51
N ASN A 22 -26.43 9.15 -23.13
CA ASN A 22 -27.74 8.96 -23.76
C ASN A 22 -28.68 10.15 -23.56
N HIS A 23 -28.59 10.87 -22.43
CA HIS A 23 -29.42 12.05 -22.17
C HIS A 23 -28.95 13.33 -22.90
N LYS A 24 -27.67 13.44 -23.30
CA LYS A 24 -27.14 14.68 -23.88
C LYS A 24 -27.13 14.75 -25.41
N MET A 25 -27.54 13.70 -26.15
CA MET A 25 -27.53 13.68 -27.63
C MET A 25 -26.20 14.23 -28.21
N LEU A 26 -25.07 13.93 -27.56
CA LEU A 26 -23.76 14.37 -28.02
C LEU A 26 -23.42 13.64 -29.32
N GLU A 27 -22.73 14.32 -30.24
CA GLU A 27 -22.27 13.71 -31.48
C GLU A 27 -21.33 12.55 -31.14
N LYS A 28 -21.53 11.38 -31.79
CA LYS A 28 -20.84 10.10 -31.51
C LYS A 28 -19.29 10.20 -31.51
N ALA A 29 -18.74 11.29 -32.05
CA ALA A 29 -17.32 11.61 -32.11
C ALA A 29 -16.75 12.22 -30.81
N GLU A 30 -17.59 12.75 -29.91
CA GLU A 30 -17.19 13.36 -28.63
C GLU A 30 -17.47 12.47 -27.40
N GLU A 31 -18.04 11.28 -27.61
CA GLU A 31 -18.31 10.35 -26.51
C GLU A 31 -17.02 9.67 -26.07
N HIS A 32 -16.39 10.14 -24.99
CA HIS A 32 -15.37 9.40 -24.27
C HIS A 32 -16.02 8.22 -23.51
N ARG A 33 -16.50 7.22 -24.27
CA ARG A 33 -17.08 5.99 -23.72
C ARG A 33 -16.02 5.20 -22.98
N VAL A 34 -16.42 4.51 -21.92
CA VAL A 34 -15.54 3.68 -21.08
C VAL A 34 -14.57 2.77 -21.90
N PRO A 35 -14.96 2.14 -23.02
CA PRO A 35 -14.03 1.36 -23.85
C PRO A 35 -12.87 2.16 -24.48
N GLN A 36 -13.06 3.44 -24.82
CA GLN A 36 -12.00 4.32 -25.34
C GLN A 36 -11.04 4.79 -24.25
N VAL A 37 -11.50 4.83 -23.00
CA VAL A 37 -10.64 5.10 -21.83
C VAL A 37 -9.89 3.82 -21.44
N ILE A 38 -10.56 2.67 -21.50
CA ILE A 38 -9.94 1.35 -21.28
C ILE A 38 -8.90 1.05 -22.38
N SER A 39 -9.05 1.50 -23.63
CA SER A 39 -8.02 1.28 -24.66
C SER A 39 -6.71 2.04 -24.41
N ARG A 40 -6.69 2.97 -23.43
CA ARG A 40 -5.49 3.63 -22.93
C ARG A 40 -4.89 2.91 -21.71
N ILE A 41 -4.92 1.58 -21.68
CA ILE A 41 -4.12 0.85 -20.69
C ILE A 41 -2.65 1.20 -20.90
N ASP A 42 -2.01 1.71 -19.85
CA ASP A 42 -0.59 2.01 -19.85
C ASP A 42 0.23 0.71 -19.75
N MET A 43 0.40 0.04 -20.89
CA MET A 43 1.18 -1.20 -21.00
C MET A 43 2.59 -1.07 -20.41
N PRO A 44 3.33 0.04 -20.61
CA PRO A 44 4.58 0.30 -19.89
C PRO A 44 4.48 0.17 -18.37
N SER A 45 3.46 0.79 -17.74
CA SER A 45 3.26 0.69 -16.29
C SER A 45 2.96 -0.74 -15.83
N ILE A 46 2.17 -1.50 -16.58
CA ILE A 46 1.90 -2.92 -16.26
C ILE A 46 3.19 -3.74 -16.31
N LEU A 47 3.98 -3.60 -17.38
CA LEU A 47 5.24 -4.33 -17.54
C LEU A 47 6.26 -3.93 -16.47
N PHE A 48 6.26 -2.67 -16.04
CA PHE A 48 7.08 -2.19 -14.93
C PHE A 48 6.74 -2.90 -13.61
N PHE A 49 5.46 -2.90 -13.20
CA PHE A 49 5.03 -3.59 -11.99
C PHE A 49 5.26 -5.10 -12.08
N LEU A 50 4.98 -5.72 -13.23
CA LEU A 50 5.27 -7.13 -13.48
C LEU A 50 6.77 -7.43 -13.26
N GLY A 51 7.65 -6.60 -13.82
CA GLY A 51 9.10 -6.73 -13.64
C GLY A 51 9.52 -6.70 -12.17
N ILE A 52 8.97 -5.76 -11.40
CA ILE A 52 9.27 -5.65 -9.97
C ILE A 52 8.76 -6.86 -9.19
N LEU A 53 7.53 -7.30 -9.43
CA LEU A 53 6.95 -8.46 -8.75
C LEU A 53 7.73 -9.74 -9.08
N MET A 54 8.23 -9.89 -10.31
CA MET A 54 9.11 -11.00 -10.67
C MET A 54 10.45 -10.94 -9.93
N ALA A 55 11.06 -9.75 -9.79
CA ALA A 55 12.29 -9.59 -9.03
C ALA A 55 12.08 -9.96 -7.54
N VAL A 56 10.98 -9.52 -6.94
CA VAL A 56 10.59 -9.91 -5.57
C VAL A 56 10.38 -11.42 -5.46
N ALA A 57 9.72 -12.04 -6.44
CA ALA A 57 9.52 -13.49 -6.47
C ALA A 57 10.84 -14.27 -6.55
N VAL A 58 11.86 -13.74 -7.25
CA VAL A 58 13.21 -14.31 -7.25
C VAL A 58 13.87 -14.16 -5.87
N LEU A 59 13.77 -13.00 -5.22
CA LEU A 59 14.28 -12.80 -3.86
C LEU A 59 13.61 -13.74 -2.84
N GLN A 60 12.32 -14.01 -3.01
CA GLN A 60 11.60 -14.98 -2.21
C GLN A 60 12.09 -16.41 -2.48
N SER A 61 12.15 -16.81 -3.76
CA SER A 61 12.51 -18.16 -4.19
C SER A 61 13.96 -18.53 -3.87
N THR A 62 14.85 -17.54 -3.81
CA THR A 62 16.25 -17.69 -3.39
C THR A 62 16.44 -17.72 -1.87
N GLY A 63 15.38 -17.49 -1.10
CA GLY A 63 15.41 -17.49 0.36
C GLY A 63 16.00 -16.23 1.00
N ILE A 64 16.30 -15.19 0.21
CA ILE A 64 16.83 -13.92 0.72
C ILE A 64 15.80 -13.24 1.62
N LEU A 65 14.55 -13.13 1.17
CA LEU A 65 13.48 -12.52 1.97
C LEU A 65 13.26 -13.26 3.29
N GLY A 66 13.27 -14.60 3.27
CA GLY A 66 13.17 -15.41 4.49
C GLY A 66 14.35 -15.20 5.45
N SER A 67 15.57 -15.01 4.91
CA SER A 67 16.76 -14.72 5.72
C SER A 67 16.66 -13.35 6.40
N VAL A 68 16.16 -12.34 5.69
CA VAL A 68 15.91 -11.00 6.24
C VAL A 68 14.81 -11.04 7.31
N ALA A 69 13.72 -11.77 7.06
CA ALA A 69 12.63 -11.96 8.02
C ALA A 69 13.14 -12.61 9.31
N GLY A 70 13.90 -13.70 9.20
CA GLY A 70 14.49 -14.38 10.36
C GLY A 70 15.47 -13.51 11.14
N TRP A 71 16.22 -12.64 10.46
CA TRP A 71 17.09 -11.66 11.13
C TRP A 71 16.27 -10.60 11.89
N LEU A 72 15.22 -10.05 11.29
CA LEU A 72 14.33 -9.09 11.94
C LEU A 72 13.63 -9.70 13.15
N ASP A 73 13.13 -10.93 13.03
CA ASP A 73 12.44 -11.62 14.12
C ASP A 73 13.36 -11.95 15.30
N LYS A 74 14.65 -12.18 15.03
CA LYS A 74 15.64 -12.49 16.06
C LYS A 74 16.17 -11.25 16.76
N GLU A 75 16.54 -10.22 15.99
CA GLU A 75 17.25 -9.05 16.53
C GLU A 75 16.29 -7.91 16.94
N VAL A 76 15.14 -7.77 16.25
CA VAL A 76 14.15 -6.71 16.55
C VAL A 76 12.99 -7.26 17.38
N HIS A 77 12.47 -8.45 17.02
CA HIS A 77 11.39 -9.16 17.73
C HIS A 77 10.17 -8.29 18.10
N ASN A 78 9.82 -7.32 17.26
CA ASN A 78 8.72 -6.39 17.50
C ASN A 78 8.08 -5.97 16.17
N VAL A 79 6.86 -6.45 15.92
CA VAL A 79 6.12 -6.20 14.68
C VAL A 79 5.85 -4.72 14.43
N TYR A 80 5.71 -3.90 15.48
CA TYR A 80 5.50 -2.47 15.33
C TYR A 80 6.75 -1.77 14.81
N ILE A 81 7.92 -2.09 15.37
CA ILE A 81 9.19 -1.51 14.92
C ILE A 81 9.51 -1.98 13.50
N ILE A 82 9.31 -3.27 13.21
CA ILE A 82 9.50 -3.84 11.88
C ILE A 82 8.63 -3.09 10.86
N ASN A 83 7.34 -2.94 11.12
CA ASN A 83 6.43 -2.24 10.22
C ASN A 83 6.75 -0.75 10.06
N ILE A 84 7.19 -0.07 11.13
CA ILE A 84 7.63 1.32 11.05
C ILE A 84 8.84 1.47 10.10
N VAL A 85 9.84 0.59 10.26
CA VAL A 85 11.03 0.59 9.40
C VAL A 85 10.66 0.27 7.96
N LEU A 86 9.82 -0.75 7.73
CA LEU A 86 9.32 -1.10 6.40
C LEU A 86 8.56 0.08 5.77
N GLY A 87 7.70 0.77 6.53
CA GLY A 87 6.98 1.94 6.03
C GLY A 87 7.91 3.09 5.62
N VAL A 88 8.97 3.36 6.40
CA VAL A 88 9.99 4.33 5.99
C VAL A 88 10.71 3.88 4.72
N LEU A 89 11.06 2.59 4.59
CA LEU A 89 11.66 2.03 3.36
C LEU A 89 10.71 2.13 2.15
N SER A 90 9.39 2.07 2.38
CA SER A 90 8.35 2.28 1.36
C SER A 90 8.54 3.61 0.60
N SER A 91 9.02 4.65 1.30
CA SER A 91 9.28 5.96 0.70
C SER A 91 10.35 5.95 -0.39
N ILE A 92 11.16 4.90 -0.48
CA ILE A 92 12.22 4.74 -1.47
C ILE A 92 11.80 3.77 -2.57
N VAL A 93 11.15 2.66 -2.20
CA VAL A 93 10.95 1.50 -3.08
C VAL A 93 9.56 1.45 -3.74
N ASP A 94 8.63 2.31 -3.30
CA ASP A 94 7.18 2.25 -3.57
C ASP A 94 6.44 1.22 -2.70
N ASN A 95 5.15 1.48 -2.50
CA ASN A 95 4.28 0.73 -1.60
C ASN A 95 3.99 -0.67 -2.16
N VAL A 96 3.78 -0.81 -3.47
CA VAL A 96 3.41 -2.10 -4.09
C VAL A 96 4.55 -3.12 -3.97
N PRO A 97 5.80 -2.80 -4.36
CA PRO A 97 6.91 -3.76 -4.23
C PRO A 97 7.24 -4.10 -2.79
N LEU A 98 7.17 -3.13 -1.88
CA LEU A 98 7.49 -3.35 -0.47
C LEU A 98 6.47 -4.29 0.20
N VAL A 99 5.17 -4.09 -0.06
CA VAL A 99 4.12 -5.00 0.46
C VAL A 99 4.30 -6.39 -0.14
N ALA A 100 4.60 -6.50 -1.43
CA ALA A 100 4.89 -7.80 -2.04
C ALA A 100 6.10 -8.50 -1.40
N ALA A 101 7.16 -7.74 -1.09
CA ALA A 101 8.32 -8.27 -0.39
C ALA A 101 7.97 -8.74 1.04
N ALA A 102 7.19 -7.96 1.79
CA ALA A 102 6.74 -8.33 3.13
C ALA A 102 5.86 -9.60 3.12
N MET A 103 4.99 -9.76 2.12
CA MET A 103 4.24 -11.01 1.90
C MET A 103 5.15 -12.19 1.54
N GLY A 104 6.29 -11.95 0.89
CA GLY A 104 7.31 -12.96 0.64
C GLY A 104 8.21 -13.27 1.85
N MET A 105 8.25 -12.37 2.84
CA MET A 105 9.04 -12.50 4.07
C MET A 105 8.33 -13.33 5.14
N TYR A 106 7.01 -13.14 5.28
CA TYR A 106 6.22 -13.73 6.37
C TYR A 106 5.04 -14.55 5.84
N PRO A 107 4.86 -15.81 6.29
CA PRO A 107 3.66 -16.57 5.97
C PRO A 107 2.44 -16.02 6.72
N ILE A 108 1.24 -16.24 6.17
CA ILE A 108 -0.01 -16.03 6.91
C ILE A 108 -0.16 -17.19 7.89
N ALA A 109 -0.16 -16.89 9.19
CA ALA A 109 -0.25 -17.89 10.24
C ALA A 109 -1.69 -18.44 10.38
N ASP A 110 -1.81 -19.66 10.90
CA ASP A 110 -3.12 -20.28 11.14
C ASP A 110 -3.89 -19.55 12.25
N PRO A 111 -5.24 -19.48 12.20
CA PRO A 111 -6.05 -18.75 13.18
C PRO A 111 -5.89 -19.19 14.66
N GLY A 112 -5.38 -20.40 14.91
CA GLY A 112 -5.11 -20.91 16.26
C GLY A 112 -3.72 -20.60 16.80
N THR A 113 -2.92 -19.84 16.05
CA THR A 113 -1.53 -19.56 16.40
C THR A 113 -1.43 -18.59 17.58
N ALA A 114 -0.58 -18.90 18.56
CA ALA A 114 -0.38 -18.08 19.75
C ALA A 114 1.03 -17.46 19.80
N GLY A 115 1.21 -16.46 20.67
CA GLY A 115 2.48 -15.77 20.87
C GLY A 115 2.85 -14.84 19.72
N TYR A 116 4.14 -14.66 19.43
CA TYR A 116 4.62 -13.72 18.41
C TYR A 116 4.02 -13.99 17.01
N MET A 117 3.81 -15.26 16.67
CA MET A 117 3.25 -15.66 15.38
C MET A 117 1.75 -15.32 15.23
N ALA A 118 1.04 -15.04 16.34
CA ALA A 118 -0.34 -14.57 16.29
C ALA A 118 -0.47 -13.21 15.59
N ASN A 119 0.60 -12.41 15.54
CA ASN A 119 0.58 -11.14 14.82
C ASN A 119 0.43 -11.32 13.30
N PHE A 120 0.76 -12.50 12.76
CA PHE A 120 0.80 -12.79 11.32
C PHE A 120 -0.41 -13.60 10.83
N ILE A 121 -1.43 -13.84 11.68
CA ILE A 121 -2.70 -14.43 11.23
C ILE A 121 -3.38 -13.51 10.20
N GLN A 122 -4.31 -14.04 9.41
CA GLN A 122 -5.10 -13.19 8.52
C GLN A 122 -5.77 -12.06 9.32
N ASP A 123 -5.65 -10.83 8.83
CA ASP A 123 -6.15 -9.61 9.50
C ASP A 123 -5.52 -9.37 10.89
N GLY A 124 -4.38 -10.01 11.18
CA GLY A 124 -3.60 -9.80 12.39
C GLY A 124 -2.87 -8.45 12.39
N ILE A 125 -2.35 -8.10 13.58
CA ILE A 125 -1.70 -6.80 13.86
C ILE A 125 -0.61 -6.47 12.85
N PHE A 126 0.18 -7.45 12.42
CA PHE A 126 1.26 -7.22 11.45
C PHE A 126 0.71 -6.71 10.12
N TRP A 127 -0.32 -7.36 9.55
CA TRP A 127 -0.84 -7.02 8.23
C TRP A 127 -1.64 -5.73 8.22
N GLU A 128 -2.48 -5.53 9.24
CA GLU A 128 -3.22 -4.28 9.43
C GLU A 128 -2.26 -3.09 9.57
N PHE A 129 -1.25 -3.21 10.43
CA PHE A 129 -0.32 -2.12 10.67
C PHE A 129 0.65 -1.90 9.50
N LEU A 130 1.04 -2.97 8.79
CA LEU A 130 1.82 -2.88 7.56
C LEU A 130 1.05 -2.11 6.49
N SER A 131 -0.27 -2.31 6.37
CA SER A 131 -1.10 -1.60 5.40
C SER A 131 -1.07 -0.08 5.63
N TYR A 132 -1.15 0.36 6.88
CA TYR A 132 -0.96 1.74 7.27
C TYR A 132 0.47 2.20 6.98
N CYS A 133 1.46 1.43 7.44
CA CYS A 133 2.86 1.83 7.39
C CYS A 133 3.37 1.97 5.96
N ALA A 134 3.11 0.98 5.10
CA ALA A 134 3.46 1.03 3.69
C ALA A 134 2.65 2.12 2.97
N GLY A 135 1.34 2.19 3.21
CA GLY A 135 0.46 3.16 2.55
C GLY A 135 0.88 4.62 2.79
N VAL A 136 1.08 4.99 4.07
CA VAL A 136 1.43 6.37 4.46
C VAL A 136 2.92 6.64 4.34
N GLY A 137 3.76 5.66 4.62
CA GLY A 137 5.23 5.79 4.59
C GLY A 137 5.77 6.21 3.22
N GLY A 138 5.13 5.78 2.12
CA GLY A 138 5.43 6.22 0.76
C GLY A 138 5.41 7.74 0.55
N SER A 139 4.71 8.50 1.41
CA SER A 139 4.61 9.96 1.34
C SER A 139 5.74 10.70 2.05
N ILE A 140 6.61 10.01 2.80
CA ILE A 140 7.75 10.66 3.48
C ILE A 140 8.70 11.28 2.47
N LEU A 141 8.91 10.62 1.33
CA LEU A 141 9.65 11.17 0.19
C LEU A 141 8.68 11.35 -0.98
N ILE A 142 8.78 12.48 -1.68
CA ILE A 142 7.91 12.78 -2.82
C ILE A 142 8.00 11.76 -3.97
N ILE A 143 9.07 10.97 -4.06
CA ILE A 143 9.24 9.92 -5.06
C ILE A 143 8.67 8.56 -4.62
N GLY A 144 8.32 8.40 -3.34
CA GLY A 144 7.91 7.13 -2.76
C GLY A 144 6.48 6.71 -3.08
N SER A 145 5.74 7.53 -3.84
CA SER A 145 4.40 7.21 -4.29
C SER A 145 4.11 7.82 -5.66
N ALA A 146 3.25 7.16 -6.43
CA ALA A 146 2.77 7.67 -7.72
C ALA A 146 2.14 9.07 -7.60
N ALA A 147 1.36 9.31 -6.53
CA ALA A 147 0.77 10.61 -6.25
C ALA A 147 1.84 11.70 -6.05
N GLY A 148 2.91 11.39 -5.32
CA GLY A 148 4.03 12.31 -5.10
C GLY A 148 4.78 12.64 -6.40
N VAL A 149 5.06 11.64 -7.25
CA VAL A 149 5.71 11.85 -8.56
C VAL A 149 4.84 12.69 -9.49
N VAL A 150 3.52 12.46 -9.49
CA VAL A 150 2.57 13.28 -10.24
C VAL A 150 2.55 14.73 -9.73
N ALA A 151 2.48 14.92 -8.41
CA ALA A 151 2.53 16.25 -7.80
C ALA A 151 3.85 16.98 -8.12
N MET A 152 4.97 16.27 -8.14
CA MET A 152 6.26 16.80 -8.56
C MET A 152 6.21 17.35 -10.00
N GLY A 153 5.57 16.62 -10.91
CA GLY A 153 5.42 17.04 -12.31
C GLY A 153 4.47 18.21 -12.52
N LEU A 154 3.34 18.23 -11.81
CA LEU A 154 2.30 19.27 -11.93
C LEU A 154 2.74 20.59 -11.28
N GLU A 155 3.21 20.53 -10.03
CA GLU A 155 3.58 21.71 -9.23
C GLU A 155 5.05 22.10 -9.40
N LYS A 156 5.80 21.36 -10.23
CA LYS A 156 7.25 21.56 -10.45
C LYS A 156 8.06 21.61 -9.16
N ILE A 157 7.63 20.85 -8.16
CA ILE A 157 8.32 20.76 -6.87
C ILE A 157 9.64 20.02 -7.06
N ASN A 158 10.74 20.56 -6.55
CA ASN A 158 12.02 19.84 -6.58
C ASN A 158 12.08 18.81 -5.43
N PHE A 159 12.61 17.61 -5.70
CA PHE A 159 12.86 16.58 -4.67
C PHE A 159 13.59 17.14 -3.43
N GLY A 160 14.67 17.88 -3.62
CA GLY A 160 15.45 18.45 -2.51
C GLY A 160 14.68 19.52 -1.72
N TRP A 161 13.78 20.26 -2.38
CA TRP A 161 12.90 21.18 -1.68
C TRP A 161 11.88 20.42 -0.82
N TYR A 162 11.26 19.36 -1.36
CA TYR A 162 10.31 18.54 -0.60
C TYR A 162 10.99 17.87 0.59
N LEU A 163 12.19 17.31 0.37
CA LEU A 163 13.00 16.68 1.40
C LEU A 163 13.27 17.61 2.59
N LYS A 164 13.59 18.87 2.30
CA LYS A 164 13.91 19.86 3.33
C LYS A 164 12.68 20.39 4.05
N ASN A 165 11.56 20.58 3.36
CA ASN A 165 10.41 21.33 3.89
C ASN A 165 9.24 20.44 4.32
N ILE A 166 9.00 19.31 3.64
CA ILE A 166 7.80 18.49 3.81
C ILE A 166 8.12 17.13 4.40
N SER A 167 9.23 16.49 4.04
CA SER A 167 9.54 15.13 4.49
C SER A 167 9.54 14.96 6.01
N LEU A 168 10.02 15.97 6.76
CA LEU A 168 9.97 15.92 8.22
C LEU A 168 8.53 16.01 8.75
N LEU A 169 7.69 16.86 8.15
CA LEU A 169 6.28 16.97 8.51
C LEU A 169 5.52 15.68 8.18
N ALA A 170 5.79 15.09 7.01
CA ALA A 170 5.24 13.81 6.61
C ALA A 170 5.69 12.68 7.56
N LEU A 171 6.97 12.68 7.98
CA LEU A 171 7.49 11.72 8.96
C LEU A 171 6.82 11.88 10.32
N ILE A 172 6.59 13.12 10.79
CA ILE A 172 5.88 13.36 12.06
C ILE A 172 4.43 12.87 11.96
N GLY A 173 3.73 13.16 10.86
CA GLY A 173 2.36 12.67 10.64
C GLY A 173 2.29 11.14 10.57
N TYR A 174 3.27 10.53 9.92
CA TYR A 174 3.46 9.08 9.86
C TYR A 174 3.68 8.46 11.25
N LEU A 175 4.59 9.02 12.05
CA LEU A 175 4.84 8.52 13.41
C LEU A 175 3.66 8.79 14.35
N ALA A 176 2.94 9.90 14.17
CA ALA A 176 1.75 10.22 14.95
C ALA A 176 0.63 9.21 14.70
N GLY A 177 0.32 8.91 13.43
CA GLY A 177 -0.70 7.91 13.12
C GLY A 177 -0.25 6.48 13.50
N ALA A 178 1.04 6.17 13.38
CA ALA A 178 1.61 4.94 13.92
C ALA A 178 1.38 4.83 15.44
N GLY A 179 1.63 5.91 16.18
CA GLY A 179 1.37 5.98 17.61
C GLY A 179 -0.10 5.79 17.96
N VAL A 180 -1.01 6.43 17.22
CA VAL A 180 -2.46 6.26 17.41
C VAL A 180 -2.88 4.80 17.19
N TYR A 181 -2.41 4.16 16.12
CA TYR A 181 -2.70 2.75 15.85
C TYR A 181 -2.18 1.84 16.97
N ILE A 182 -0.95 2.07 17.44
CA ILE A 182 -0.35 1.28 18.54
C ILE A 182 -1.19 1.42 19.81
N LEU A 183 -1.65 2.64 20.13
CA LEU A 183 -2.52 2.88 21.29
C LEU A 183 -3.87 2.16 21.13
N GLU A 184 -4.47 2.21 19.94
CA GLU A 184 -5.70 1.49 19.62
C GLU A 184 -5.53 -0.04 19.78
N ALA A 185 -4.46 -0.59 19.23
CA ALA A 185 -4.16 -2.01 19.28
C ALA A 185 -3.89 -2.51 20.71
N ILE A 186 -3.25 -1.71 21.55
CA ILE A 186 -2.92 -2.08 22.93
C ILE A 186 -4.10 -1.90 23.89
N TYR A 187 -4.88 -0.83 23.73
CA TYR A 187 -5.90 -0.46 24.73
C TYR A 187 -7.33 -0.68 24.26
N LEU A 188 -7.64 -0.41 22.99
CA LEU A 188 -9.01 -0.42 22.50
C LEU A 188 -9.45 -1.81 22.02
N LYS A 189 -8.61 -2.50 21.23
CA LYS A 189 -8.93 -3.86 20.73
C LYS A 189 -9.18 -4.86 21.87
N PRO A 190 -8.33 -4.96 22.92
CA PRO A 190 -8.58 -5.89 24.01
C PRO A 190 -9.84 -5.54 24.81
N LEU A 191 -10.15 -4.24 24.93
CA LEU A 191 -11.36 -3.78 25.61
C LEU A 191 -12.61 -4.23 24.84
N ILE A 192 -12.63 -4.06 23.52
CA ILE A 192 -13.76 -4.46 22.67
C ILE A 192 -13.94 -5.98 22.71
N GLU A 193 -12.86 -6.75 22.56
CA GLU A 193 -12.90 -8.22 22.61
C GLU A 193 -13.33 -8.75 23.99
N SER A 194 -13.08 -8.02 25.08
CA SER A 194 -13.55 -8.40 26.41
C SER A 194 -15.04 -8.11 26.66
N THR A 195 -15.66 -7.29 25.81
CA THR A 195 -17.07 -6.87 25.93
C THR A 195 -18.03 -7.59 24.97
N LEU A 196 -17.50 -8.31 23.99
CA LEU A 196 -18.24 -9.14 23.02
C LEU A 196 -18.22 -10.61 23.42
#